data_AF-A0A816NFL2-F1
#
_entry.id   AF-A0A816NFL2-F1
#
_cell.length_a   1.000
_cell.length_b   1.000
_cell.length_c   1.000
_cell.angle_alpha   90.00
_cell.angle_beta   90.00
_cell.angle_gamma   90.00
#
_symmetry.space_group_name_H-M   'P 1'
#
loop_
_entity.id
_entity.type
_entity.pdbx_description
1 polymer ?
#
loop_
_entity_poly.entity_id
_entity_poly.type
_entity_poly.pdbx_seq_one_letter_code
_entity_poly.pdbx_strand_id
1 'polypeptide(L)'
;MGRLTPELIEVAPQYLNPVGQYELCLRDLKIPVIENLGVTLNQFDTIDFTNNDIRKLDGFPFLPKLKTMYLANNHITRIAEGLQQYIPNLDTLMLNNNMLQELIDIDPLATLPKLAHVSFARNPIAMKKDYRLYVIHRLPNLRTLDFNRITQKEREAARKLYKSKSGETVKTQQLKGKNTFVPGAELVKQQQSKPRLTKADADAIKKAISEAKSLEEVERLKAKLQAGQMPGLTNTSHSNPMEQGNTYEENGTGNHMMET
;
A
#
# COMPACT_ATOMS: atom_id res chain seq x y z
N MET A 1 10.20 -20.56 10.46
CA MET A 1 10.12 -19.27 9.75
C MET A 1 11.47 -18.59 9.92
N GLY A 2 12.10 -18.08 8.85
CA GLY A 2 13.50 -17.61 8.85
C GLY A 2 13.67 -16.23 9.47
N ARG A 3 13.46 -16.09 10.78
CA ARG A 3 13.64 -14.79 11.45
C ARG A 3 15.09 -14.32 11.35
N LEU A 4 15.32 -13.03 11.09
CA LEU A 4 16.64 -12.44 11.13
C LEU A 4 17.05 -12.16 12.58
N THR A 5 17.66 -13.15 13.24
CA THR A 5 18.11 -13.01 14.63
C THR A 5 19.55 -12.48 14.70
N PRO A 6 19.96 -11.90 15.85
CA PRO A 6 21.36 -11.54 16.10
C PRO A 6 22.35 -12.67 15.82
N GLU A 7 22.06 -13.87 16.30
CA GLU A 7 22.95 -15.04 16.19
C GLU A 7 23.12 -15.44 14.72
N LEU A 8 22.05 -15.34 13.92
CA LEU A 8 22.11 -15.59 12.48
C LEU A 8 23.02 -14.58 11.77
N ILE A 9 22.98 -13.31 12.17
CA ILE A 9 23.84 -12.26 11.60
C ILE A 9 25.31 -12.50 11.94
N GLU A 10 25.59 -12.89 13.19
CA GLU A 10 26.97 -13.13 13.65
C GLU A 10 27.65 -14.28 12.92
N VAL A 11 26.91 -15.37 12.63
CA VAL A 11 27.46 -16.55 11.93
C VAL A 11 27.36 -16.47 10.41
N ALA A 12 26.67 -15.45 9.87
CA ALA A 12 26.52 -15.28 8.43
C ALA A 12 27.88 -15.01 7.76
N PRO A 13 28.08 -15.41 6.48
CA PRO A 13 29.32 -15.15 5.78
C PRO A 13 29.60 -13.65 5.65
N GLN A 14 30.84 -13.29 5.98
CA GLN A 14 31.34 -11.92 5.95
C GLN A 14 32.69 -11.91 5.23
N TYR A 15 32.84 -11.07 4.22
CA TYR A 15 34.06 -11.05 3.40
C TYR A 15 34.25 -9.71 2.69
N LEU A 16 35.45 -9.50 2.15
CA LEU A 16 35.70 -8.41 1.20
C LEU A 16 35.18 -8.84 -0.17
N ASN A 17 34.19 -8.12 -0.71
CA ASN A 17 33.64 -8.43 -2.02
C ASN A 17 34.57 -7.97 -3.16
N PRO A 18 34.29 -8.34 -4.43
CA PRO A 18 35.18 -8.06 -5.57
C PRO A 18 35.44 -6.57 -5.86
N VAL A 19 34.63 -5.66 -5.31
CA VAL A 19 34.83 -4.21 -5.44
C VAL A 19 35.50 -3.58 -4.22
N GLY A 20 36.03 -4.41 -3.31
CA GLY A 20 36.77 -3.96 -2.12
C GLY A 20 35.88 -3.42 -1.01
N GLN A 21 34.61 -3.83 -0.95
CA GLN A 21 33.67 -3.44 0.10
C GLN A 21 33.48 -4.59 1.08
N TYR A 22 33.41 -4.29 2.39
CA TYR A 22 33.13 -5.32 3.39
C TYR A 22 31.63 -5.66 3.34
N GLU A 23 31.32 -6.92 3.08
CA GLU A 23 30.00 -7.42 2.76
C GLU A 23 29.51 -8.44 3.79
N LEU A 24 28.27 -8.27 4.22
CA LEU A 24 27.50 -9.26 4.98
C LEU A 24 26.54 -9.99 4.03
N CYS A 25 26.68 -11.31 3.91
CA CYS A 25 25.86 -12.13 3.04
C CYS A 25 24.72 -12.81 3.82
N LEU A 26 23.48 -12.42 3.52
CA LEU A 26 22.24 -12.92 4.15
C LEU A 26 21.33 -13.59 3.11
N ARG A 27 21.93 -14.25 2.10
CA ARG A 27 21.20 -14.87 0.99
C ARG A 27 20.50 -16.17 1.39
N ASP A 28 19.34 -16.43 0.77
CA ASP A 28 18.65 -17.73 0.84
C ASP A 28 18.21 -18.17 2.26
N LEU A 29 17.98 -17.20 3.16
CA LEU A 29 17.65 -17.45 4.58
C LEU A 29 16.15 -17.41 4.89
N LYS A 30 15.30 -17.18 3.87
CA LYS A 30 13.83 -17.03 4.02
C LYS A 30 13.45 -15.94 5.02
N ILE A 31 14.21 -14.83 5.01
CA ILE A 31 14.03 -13.69 5.89
C ILE A 31 12.76 -12.92 5.50
N PRO A 32 11.74 -12.81 6.37
CA PRO A 32 10.51 -12.09 6.03
C PRO A 32 10.59 -10.59 6.35
N VAL A 33 11.46 -10.21 7.30
CA VAL A 33 11.54 -8.87 7.88
C VAL A 33 13.00 -8.51 8.15
N ILE A 34 13.39 -7.29 7.79
CA ILE A 34 14.69 -6.72 8.17
C ILE A 34 14.56 -6.23 9.62
N GLU A 35 15.33 -6.80 10.52
CA GLU A 35 15.39 -6.45 11.94
C GLU A 35 16.78 -6.79 12.50
N ASN A 36 17.06 -6.37 13.73
CA ASN A 36 18.25 -6.77 14.51
C ASN A 36 19.61 -6.42 13.88
N LEU A 37 19.66 -5.61 12.82
CA LEU A 37 20.92 -5.17 12.20
C LEU A 37 21.82 -4.31 13.11
N GLY A 38 21.38 -3.97 14.33
CA GLY A 38 22.20 -3.24 15.30
C GLY A 38 23.46 -4.01 15.69
N VAL A 39 23.41 -5.35 15.67
CA VAL A 39 24.55 -6.22 15.99
C VAL A 39 25.65 -6.19 14.93
N THR A 40 25.37 -5.63 13.75
CA THR A 40 26.39 -5.43 12.71
C THR A 40 27.41 -4.35 13.09
N LEU A 41 27.12 -3.54 14.12
CA LEU A 41 27.98 -2.47 14.62
C LEU A 41 28.49 -1.52 13.51
N ASN A 42 27.68 -1.30 12.47
CA ASN A 42 27.99 -0.43 11.33
C ASN A 42 29.32 -0.79 10.62
N GLN A 43 29.68 -2.07 10.59
CA GLN A 43 30.96 -2.52 10.04
C GLN A 43 30.94 -2.72 8.52
N PHE A 44 29.76 -2.93 7.92
CA PHE A 44 29.63 -3.31 6.51
C PHE A 44 29.34 -2.14 5.58
N ASP A 45 29.98 -2.17 4.41
CA ASP A 45 29.68 -1.28 3.28
C ASP A 45 28.53 -1.86 2.43
N THR A 46 28.38 -3.19 2.40
CA THR A 46 27.38 -3.91 1.62
C THR A 46 26.62 -4.92 2.46
N ILE A 47 25.31 -5.01 2.27
CA ILE A 47 24.49 -6.12 2.80
C ILE A 47 23.73 -6.76 1.64
N ASP A 48 23.83 -8.08 1.54
CA ASP A 48 23.17 -8.86 0.51
C ASP A 48 22.01 -9.70 1.07
N PHE A 49 20.80 -9.28 0.77
CA PHE A 49 19.53 -9.93 1.12
C PHE A 49 18.90 -10.68 -0.07
N THR A 50 19.65 -11.00 -1.12
CA THR A 50 19.12 -11.68 -2.31
C THR A 50 18.45 -13.02 -1.93
N ASN A 51 17.34 -13.36 -2.60
CA ASN A 51 16.58 -14.60 -2.39
C ASN A 51 16.03 -14.75 -0.95
N ASN A 52 15.24 -13.78 -0.50
CA ASN A 52 14.53 -13.85 0.78
C ASN A 52 13.04 -13.53 0.59
N ASP A 53 12.28 -13.48 1.68
CA ASP A 53 10.83 -13.26 1.68
C ASP A 53 10.46 -11.84 2.14
N ILE A 54 11.38 -10.87 2.02
CA ILE A 54 11.25 -9.52 2.58
C ILE A 54 10.12 -8.77 1.86
N ARG A 55 9.19 -8.18 2.61
CA ARG A 55 8.03 -7.47 2.05
C ARG A 55 8.11 -5.95 2.12
N LYS A 56 8.95 -5.41 3.00
CA LYS A 56 9.08 -3.98 3.25
C LYS A 56 10.55 -3.62 3.42
N LEU A 57 10.93 -2.50 2.81
CA LEU A 57 12.25 -1.90 3.00
C LEU A 57 12.21 -0.93 4.18
N ASP A 58 12.49 -1.45 5.37
CA ASP A 58 12.48 -0.73 6.66
C ASP A 58 13.30 -1.47 7.73
N GLY A 59 13.13 -1.11 9.01
CA GLY A 59 13.73 -1.84 10.14
C GLY A 59 15.24 -1.62 10.34
N PHE A 60 15.81 -0.62 9.67
CA PHE A 60 17.23 -0.30 9.78
C PHE A 60 17.56 0.49 11.06
N PRO A 61 18.64 0.15 11.77
CA PRO A 61 19.29 1.05 12.71
C PRO A 61 20.10 2.11 11.94
N PHE A 62 20.76 3.01 12.67
CA PHE A 62 21.67 3.98 12.06
C PHE A 62 22.95 3.29 11.55
N LEU A 63 23.07 3.15 10.22
CA LEU A 63 24.17 2.49 9.50
C LEU A 63 24.80 3.44 8.47
N PRO A 64 25.57 4.45 8.90
CA PRO A 64 26.18 5.41 7.98
C PRO A 64 27.29 4.81 7.09
N LYS A 65 27.83 3.62 7.37
CA LYS A 65 28.83 2.97 6.51
C LYS A 65 28.19 2.26 5.32
N LEU A 66 26.93 1.87 5.42
CA LEU A 66 26.22 1.13 4.40
C LEU A 66 26.05 1.97 3.13
N LYS A 67 26.55 1.44 2.01
CA LYS A 67 26.53 2.07 0.67
C LYS A 67 25.74 1.25 -0.33
N THR A 68 25.79 -0.08 -0.23
CA THR A 68 25.23 -0.99 -1.22
C THR A 68 24.26 -1.97 -0.55
N MET A 69 23.10 -2.17 -1.17
CA MET A 69 22.13 -3.17 -0.71
C MET A 69 21.59 -3.97 -1.88
N TYR A 70 21.75 -5.29 -1.80
CA TYR A 70 21.17 -6.23 -2.76
C TYR A 70 19.91 -6.85 -2.16
N LEU A 71 18.77 -6.67 -2.83
CA LEU A 71 17.45 -7.17 -2.41
C LEU A 71 16.76 -7.89 -3.57
N ALA A 72 17.54 -8.46 -4.49
CA ALA A 72 16.97 -9.16 -5.64
C ALA A 72 16.15 -10.38 -5.19
N ASN A 73 15.11 -10.72 -5.93
CA ASN A 73 14.27 -11.90 -5.66
C ASN A 73 13.69 -11.90 -4.24
N ASN A 74 12.95 -10.83 -3.92
CA ASN A 74 12.21 -10.68 -2.66
C ASN A 74 10.73 -10.36 -2.99
N HIS A 75 9.94 -10.01 -1.97
CA HIS A 75 8.53 -9.67 -2.09
C HIS A 75 8.23 -8.22 -1.72
N ILE A 76 9.18 -7.31 -1.95
CA ILE A 76 9.08 -5.93 -1.49
C ILE A 76 7.95 -5.23 -2.22
N THR A 77 6.97 -4.76 -1.46
CA THR A 77 5.80 -4.00 -1.96
C THR A 77 5.79 -2.58 -1.43
N ARG A 78 6.58 -2.28 -0.39
CA ARG A 78 6.58 -0.98 0.31
C ARG A 78 7.98 -0.58 0.71
N ILE A 79 8.24 0.72 0.59
CA ILE A 79 9.46 1.38 1.05
C ILE A 79 9.06 2.34 2.17
N ALA A 80 9.73 2.27 3.32
CA ALA A 80 9.44 3.18 4.42
C ALA A 80 9.87 4.61 4.11
N GLU A 81 9.18 5.58 4.71
CA GLU A 81 9.64 6.96 4.76
C GLU A 81 10.78 7.11 5.78
N GLY A 82 11.56 8.20 5.64
CA GLY A 82 12.58 8.53 6.61
C GLY A 82 13.86 7.69 6.54
N LEU A 83 14.06 6.88 5.49
CA LEU A 83 15.25 6.02 5.35
C LEU A 83 16.58 6.78 5.47
N GLN A 84 16.61 8.06 5.07
CA GLN A 84 17.79 8.92 5.21
C GLN A 84 18.27 9.12 6.65
N GLN A 85 17.39 8.91 7.65
CA GLN A 85 17.76 8.99 9.06
C GLN A 85 18.55 7.76 9.52
N TYR A 86 18.42 6.64 8.82
CA TYR A 86 19.01 5.35 9.21
C TYR A 86 20.16 4.94 8.28
N ILE A 87 20.00 5.13 6.97
CA ILE A 87 20.98 4.73 5.95
C ILE A 87 21.36 5.94 5.06
N PRO A 88 21.93 7.01 5.65
CA PRO A 88 22.12 8.29 4.96
C PRO A 88 23.07 8.23 3.77
N ASN A 89 23.94 7.21 3.72
CA ASN A 89 24.99 7.08 2.71
C ASN A 89 24.71 5.98 1.69
N LEU A 90 23.48 5.45 1.64
CA LEU A 90 23.09 4.48 0.63
C LEU A 90 23.24 5.08 -0.77
N ASP A 91 24.04 4.42 -1.60
CA ASP A 91 24.41 4.84 -2.95
C ASP A 91 23.81 3.89 -4.00
N THR A 92 23.84 2.59 -3.73
CA THR A 92 23.42 1.54 -4.65
C THR A 92 22.32 0.66 -4.02
N LEU A 93 21.17 0.56 -4.67
CA LEU A 93 20.00 -0.22 -4.21
C LEU A 93 19.45 -1.10 -5.33
N MET A 94 19.61 -2.41 -5.20
CA MET A 94 19.19 -3.39 -6.22
C MET A 94 17.90 -4.09 -5.79
N LEU A 95 16.77 -3.71 -6.39
CA LEU A 95 15.43 -4.22 -6.10
C LEU A 95 14.89 -5.09 -7.24
N ASN A 96 15.77 -5.72 -8.03
CA ASN A 96 15.37 -6.58 -9.14
C ASN A 96 14.40 -7.67 -8.69
N ASN A 97 13.37 -7.97 -9.50
CA ASN A 97 12.42 -9.05 -9.22
C ASN A 97 11.79 -8.95 -7.81
N ASN A 98 11.03 -7.87 -7.62
CA ASN A 98 10.24 -7.59 -6.42
C ASN A 98 8.80 -7.22 -6.84
N MET A 99 7.99 -6.73 -5.91
CA MET A 99 6.55 -6.52 -6.07
C MET A 99 6.12 -5.05 -5.92
N LEU A 100 6.99 -4.09 -6.28
CA LEU A 100 6.62 -2.67 -6.35
C LEU A 100 5.69 -2.44 -7.53
N GLN A 101 4.54 -1.80 -7.31
CA GLN A 101 3.46 -1.78 -8.29
C GLN A 101 3.20 -0.38 -8.84
N GLU A 102 3.08 0.61 -7.98
CA GLU A 102 2.72 1.97 -8.38
C GLU A 102 3.94 2.88 -8.42
N LEU A 103 3.93 3.86 -9.33
CA LEU A 103 5.05 4.80 -9.47
C LEU A 103 5.37 5.48 -8.13
N ILE A 104 4.35 5.83 -7.36
CA ILE A 104 4.48 6.48 -6.05
C ILE A 104 4.97 5.54 -4.93
N ASP A 105 5.20 4.25 -5.18
CA ASP A 105 5.85 3.36 -4.21
C ASP A 105 7.33 3.72 -4.00
N ILE A 106 7.97 4.38 -4.97
CA ILE A 106 9.39 4.77 -4.91
C ILE A 106 9.62 6.17 -4.34
N ASP A 107 8.56 6.94 -4.11
CA ASP A 107 8.63 8.32 -3.61
C ASP A 107 9.45 8.48 -2.31
N PRO A 108 9.42 7.53 -1.36
CA PRO A 108 10.25 7.60 -0.16
C PRO A 108 11.76 7.59 -0.45
N LEU A 109 12.21 7.02 -1.57
CA LEU A 109 13.63 7.00 -1.94
C LEU A 109 14.18 8.38 -2.30
N ALA A 110 13.31 9.36 -2.58
CA ALA A 110 13.72 10.72 -2.93
C ALA A 110 14.44 11.45 -1.80
N THR A 111 14.30 10.96 -0.56
CA THR A 111 14.96 11.55 0.61
C THR A 111 16.40 11.09 0.78
N LEU A 112 16.82 10.02 0.10
CA LEU A 112 18.18 9.47 0.21
C LEU A 112 19.16 10.35 -0.60
N PRO A 113 20.06 11.09 0.07
CA PRO A 113 20.82 12.14 -0.58
C PRO A 113 21.89 11.61 -1.53
N LYS A 114 22.43 10.40 -1.26
CA LYS A 114 23.51 9.79 -2.02
C LYS A 114 23.08 8.73 -3.03
N LEU A 115 21.79 8.42 -3.10
CA LEU A 115 21.30 7.35 -3.96
C LEU A 115 21.56 7.68 -5.44
N ALA A 116 22.43 6.88 -6.06
CA ALA A 116 22.93 7.10 -7.42
C ALA A 116 22.60 5.94 -8.36
N HIS A 117 22.50 4.71 -7.84
CA HIS A 117 22.34 3.51 -8.65
C HIS A 117 21.16 2.69 -8.15
N VAL A 118 20.12 2.56 -8.98
CA VAL A 118 18.94 1.77 -8.63
C VAL A 118 18.53 0.88 -9.79
N SER A 119 18.04 -0.32 -9.46
CA SER A 119 17.24 -1.08 -10.41
C SER A 119 15.94 -1.55 -9.78
N PHE A 120 14.84 -1.37 -10.49
CA PHE A 120 13.54 -1.97 -10.22
C PHE A 120 13.14 -2.94 -11.34
N ALA A 121 14.10 -3.41 -12.13
CA ALA A 121 13.85 -4.34 -13.22
C ALA A 121 13.04 -5.54 -12.72
N ARG A 122 12.11 -6.03 -13.54
CA ARG A 122 11.22 -7.15 -13.19
C ARG A 122 10.34 -6.89 -11.96
N ASN A 123 10.00 -5.63 -11.67
CA ASN A 123 8.87 -5.26 -10.82
C ASN A 123 7.68 -4.81 -11.69
N PRO A 124 6.43 -4.96 -11.24
CA PRO A 124 5.27 -4.45 -11.98
C PRO A 124 5.33 -2.94 -12.29
N ILE A 125 5.94 -2.13 -11.43
CA ILE A 125 6.17 -0.69 -11.64
C ILE A 125 6.92 -0.39 -12.95
N ALA A 126 7.82 -1.28 -13.39
CA ALA A 126 8.64 -1.07 -14.58
C ALA A 126 7.82 -1.12 -15.88
N MET A 127 6.62 -1.71 -15.85
CA MET A 127 5.70 -1.78 -16.98
C MET A 127 4.75 -0.57 -17.07
N LYS A 128 4.76 0.32 -16.07
CA LYS A 128 3.87 1.48 -16.02
C LYS A 128 4.28 2.52 -17.05
N LYS A 129 3.27 3.20 -17.62
CA LYS A 129 3.50 4.35 -18.51
C LYS A 129 4.34 5.42 -17.79
N ASP A 130 5.28 6.01 -18.52
CA ASP A 130 6.18 7.06 -18.05
C ASP A 130 7.10 6.65 -16.90
N TYR A 131 7.20 5.36 -16.56
CA TYR A 131 8.01 4.83 -15.45
C TYR A 131 9.41 5.44 -15.38
N ARG A 132 10.16 5.37 -16.48
CA ARG A 132 11.54 5.87 -16.53
C ARG A 132 11.62 7.38 -16.26
N LEU A 133 10.74 8.17 -16.90
CA LEU A 133 10.73 9.62 -16.71
C LEU A 133 10.25 10.01 -15.31
N TYR A 134 9.30 9.26 -14.74
CA TYR A 134 8.84 9.45 -13.36
C TYR A 134 9.98 9.25 -12.38
N VAL A 135 10.69 8.13 -12.48
CA VAL A 135 11.82 7.82 -11.59
C VAL A 135 12.92 8.87 -11.72
N ILE A 136 13.28 9.27 -12.95
CA ILE A 136 14.27 10.33 -13.20
C ILE A 136 13.84 11.68 -12.59
N HIS A 137 12.55 12.02 -12.70
CA HIS A 137 12.02 13.25 -12.11
C HIS A 137 12.02 13.20 -10.58
N ARG A 138 11.60 12.07 -10.02
CA ARG A 138 11.42 11.91 -8.58
C ARG A 138 12.74 11.74 -7.84
N LEU A 139 13.71 11.06 -8.45
CA LEU A 139 15.01 10.75 -7.89
C LEU A 139 16.12 11.49 -8.68
N PRO A 140 16.27 12.81 -8.50
CA PRO A 140 17.12 13.63 -9.36
C PRO A 140 18.62 13.29 -9.25
N ASN A 141 19.07 12.66 -8.16
CA ASN A 141 20.48 12.32 -7.96
C ASN A 141 20.90 11.00 -8.66
N LEU A 142 19.95 10.22 -9.19
CA LEU A 142 20.26 8.95 -9.85
C LEU A 142 21.14 9.15 -11.07
N ARG A 143 22.20 8.35 -11.17
CA ARG A 143 23.10 8.25 -12.32
C ARG A 143 22.71 7.10 -13.24
N THR A 144 22.25 5.99 -12.68
CA THR A 144 21.78 4.82 -13.46
C THR A 144 20.45 4.32 -12.94
N LEU A 145 19.58 3.94 -13.87
CA LEU A 145 18.33 3.26 -13.60
C LEU A 145 18.26 1.99 -14.46
N ASP A 146 18.06 0.85 -13.82
CA ASP A 146 18.00 -0.47 -14.48
C ASP A 146 19.22 -0.73 -15.34
N PHE A 147 20.39 -0.48 -14.75
CA PHE A 147 21.71 -0.61 -15.40
C PHE A 147 21.93 0.30 -16.61
N ASN A 148 20.97 1.18 -16.93
CA ASN A 148 21.08 2.15 -17.99
C ASN A 148 21.42 3.53 -17.43
N ARG A 149 22.45 4.17 -17.99
CA ARG A 149 22.83 5.55 -17.63
C ARG A 149 21.67 6.50 -17.92
N ILE A 150 21.43 7.42 -16.99
CA ILE A 150 20.47 8.52 -17.19
C ILE A 150 21.18 9.67 -17.90
N THR A 151 20.61 10.10 -19.02
CA THR A 151 21.13 11.18 -19.85
C THR A 151 20.49 12.52 -19.48
N GLN A 152 21.18 13.61 -19.81
CA GLN A 152 20.65 14.97 -19.61
C GLN A 152 19.36 15.22 -20.41
N LYS A 153 19.26 14.65 -21.63
CA LYS A 153 18.05 14.74 -22.46
C LYS A 153 16.83 14.16 -21.76
N GLU A 154 16.97 12.99 -21.13
CA GLU A 154 15.89 12.36 -20.36
C GLU A 154 15.50 13.20 -19.14
N ARG A 155 16.48 13.80 -18.44
CA ARG A 155 16.19 14.70 -17.32
C ARG A 155 15.37 15.92 -17.75
N GLU A 156 15.71 16.51 -18.88
CA GLU A 156 14.97 17.65 -19.42
C GLU A 156 13.55 17.24 -19.84
N ALA A 157 13.40 16.08 -20.48
CA ALA A 157 12.10 15.54 -20.85
C ALA A 157 11.22 15.28 -19.61
N ALA A 158 11.79 14.63 -18.59
CA ALA A 158 11.12 14.38 -17.32
C ALA A 158 10.72 15.69 -16.63
N ARG A 159 11.61 16.69 -16.60
CA ARG A 159 11.32 18.01 -16.04
C ARG A 159 10.21 18.73 -16.79
N LYS A 160 10.19 18.67 -18.13
CA LYS A 160 9.12 19.27 -18.95
C LYS A 160 7.77 18.60 -18.70
N LEU A 161 7.75 17.26 -18.65
CA LEU A 161 6.52 16.49 -18.44
C LEU A 161 5.88 16.83 -17.09
N TYR A 162 6.66 16.76 -16.00
CA TYR A 162 6.13 16.93 -14.64
C TYR A 162 6.07 18.38 -14.13
N LYS A 163 6.60 19.37 -14.86
CA LYS A 163 6.32 20.80 -14.58
C LYS A 163 4.98 21.28 -15.14
N SER A 164 4.41 20.56 -16.11
CA SER A 164 3.12 20.90 -16.72
C SER A 164 1.94 20.51 -15.81
N LYS A 165 0.78 21.16 -15.95
CA LYS A 165 -0.46 20.81 -15.21
C LYS A 165 -0.87 19.32 -15.36
N SER A 166 -0.38 18.65 -16.41
CA SER A 166 -0.58 17.23 -16.66
C SER A 166 0.21 16.32 -15.70
N GLY A 167 1.34 16.77 -15.14
CA GLY A 167 2.11 15.98 -14.16
C GLY A 167 1.45 15.90 -12.78
N GLU A 168 0.68 16.93 -12.42
CA GLU A 168 -0.02 17.04 -11.13
C GLU A 168 -1.28 16.15 -11.08
N THR A 169 -1.93 15.97 -12.23
CA THR A 169 -3.05 15.04 -12.41
C THR A 169 -2.61 13.57 -12.35
N VAL A 170 -1.43 13.24 -12.89
CA VAL A 170 -0.84 11.89 -12.81
C VAL A 170 -0.55 11.48 -11.37
N LYS A 171 0.03 12.36 -10.55
CA LYS A 171 0.23 12.10 -9.10
C LYS A 171 -1.09 11.87 -8.37
N THR A 172 -2.09 12.71 -8.65
CA THR A 172 -3.41 12.64 -8.01
C THR A 172 -4.17 11.37 -8.37
N GLN A 173 -4.07 10.89 -9.61
CA GLN A 173 -4.70 9.64 -10.05
C GLN A 173 -4.03 8.41 -9.43
N GLN A 174 -2.70 8.41 -9.32
CA GLN A 174 -1.95 7.30 -8.72
C GLN A 174 -2.17 7.18 -7.21
N LEU A 175 -2.31 8.31 -6.49
CA LEU A 175 -2.67 8.33 -5.07
C LEU A 175 -4.06 7.71 -4.81
N LYS A 176 -5.02 7.90 -5.72
CA LYS A 176 -6.37 7.32 -5.60
C LYS A 176 -6.37 5.78 -5.76
N GLY A 177 -5.43 5.22 -6.52
CA GLY A 177 -5.29 3.78 -6.73
C GLY A 177 -4.84 3.01 -5.47
N LYS A 178 -4.03 3.62 -4.60
CA LYS A 178 -3.49 2.98 -3.38
C LYS A 178 -4.52 2.66 -2.29
N ASN A 179 -5.68 3.32 -2.30
CA ASN A 179 -6.71 3.16 -1.27
C ASN A 179 -7.74 2.05 -1.56
N THR A 180 -7.44 1.09 -2.44
CA THR A 180 -8.37 -0.01 -2.78
C THR A 180 -8.10 -1.32 -2.03
N PHE A 181 -7.25 -1.32 -0.99
CA PHE A 181 -7.03 -2.50 -0.16
C PHE A 181 -8.17 -2.70 0.86
N VAL A 182 -9.05 -3.66 0.58
CA VAL A 182 -9.98 -4.27 1.54
C VAL A 182 -9.56 -5.74 1.72
N PRO A 183 -9.07 -6.18 2.88
CA PRO A 183 -8.84 -7.60 3.13
C PRO A 183 -10.16 -8.36 3.19
N GLY A 184 -10.38 -9.30 2.27
CA GLY A 184 -11.48 -10.28 2.30
C GLY A 184 -12.49 -10.12 1.17
N ALA A 185 -12.21 -10.72 0.01
CA ALA A 185 -13.21 -11.09 -0.98
C ALA A 185 -13.08 -12.62 -1.16
N GLU A 186 -14.13 -13.44 -1.15
CA GLU A 186 -15.54 -13.21 -1.45
C GLU A 186 -16.45 -14.08 -0.55
N LEU A 187 -17.67 -13.61 -0.28
CA LEU A 187 -18.89 -14.41 -0.37
C LEU A 187 -20.06 -13.43 -0.51
N VAL A 188 -20.82 -13.58 -1.59
CA VAL A 188 -21.99 -12.81 -1.99
C VAL A 188 -22.91 -12.55 -0.78
N LYS A 189 -23.04 -11.30 -0.36
CA LYS A 189 -24.13 -10.87 0.53
C LYS A 189 -24.79 -9.61 -0.01
N GLN A 190 -26.11 -9.70 -0.09
CA GLN A 190 -27.06 -8.78 -0.69
C GLN A 190 -26.75 -7.31 -0.35
N GLN A 191 -26.85 -6.46 -1.38
CA GLN A 191 -26.76 -5.02 -1.28
C GLN A 191 -27.80 -4.50 -0.27
N GLN A 192 -27.34 -4.14 0.93
CA GLN A 192 -27.97 -3.09 1.72
C GLN A 192 -27.04 -1.88 1.67
N SER A 193 -27.38 -0.95 0.78
CA SER A 193 -26.77 0.37 0.67
C SER A 193 -26.92 1.12 2.00
N LYS A 194 -25.81 1.33 2.72
CA LYS A 194 -25.77 2.35 3.77
C LYS A 194 -25.96 3.73 3.11
N PRO A 195 -26.89 4.58 3.57
CA PRO A 195 -27.12 5.88 2.94
C PRO A 195 -25.88 6.76 3.09
N ARG A 196 -25.39 7.27 1.97
CA ARG A 196 -24.31 8.25 1.93
C ARG A 196 -24.89 9.61 2.37
N LEU A 197 -24.50 10.07 3.56
CA LEU A 197 -24.92 11.35 4.12
C LEU A 197 -24.64 12.48 3.14
N THR A 198 -25.67 13.19 2.69
CA THR A 198 -25.51 14.33 1.80
C THR A 198 -25.09 15.56 2.61
N LYS A 199 -24.54 16.58 1.94
CA LYS A 199 -24.16 17.83 2.61
C LYS A 199 -25.36 18.53 3.26
N ALA A 200 -26.55 18.39 2.68
CA ALA A 200 -27.81 18.90 3.22
C ALA A 200 -28.21 18.20 4.53
N ASP A 201 -28.00 16.89 4.62
CA ASP A 201 -28.27 16.11 5.84
C ASP A 201 -27.37 16.55 6.99
N ALA A 202 -26.09 16.79 6.70
CA ALA A 202 -25.13 17.28 7.70
C ALA A 202 -25.51 18.66 8.26
N ASP A 203 -26.07 19.54 7.42
CA ASP A 203 -26.50 20.88 7.82
C ASP A 203 -27.81 20.83 8.61
N ALA A 204 -28.75 19.94 8.26
CA ALA A 204 -29.97 19.69 9.04
C ALA A 204 -29.66 19.13 10.44
N ILE A 205 -28.66 18.23 10.54
CA ILE A 205 -28.21 17.68 11.82
C ILE A 205 -27.61 18.78 12.71
N LYS A 206 -26.75 19.63 12.14
CA LYS A 206 -26.16 20.76 12.88
C LYS A 206 -27.23 21.70 13.41
N LYS A 207 -28.26 21.98 12.59
CA LYS A 207 -29.39 22.82 12.99
C LYS A 207 -30.18 22.19 14.14
N ALA A 208 -30.53 20.90 14.04
CA ALA A 208 -31.27 20.20 15.08
C ALA A 208 -30.51 20.12 16.42
N ILE A 209 -29.19 19.96 16.39
CA ILE A 209 -28.37 20.01 17.61
C ILE A 209 -28.33 21.42 18.20
N SER A 210 -28.29 22.46 17.37
CA SER A 210 -28.27 23.85 17.85
C SER A 210 -29.60 24.34 18.41
N GLU A 211 -30.72 23.75 18.00
CA GLU A 211 -32.08 24.11 18.43
C GLU A 211 -32.58 23.28 19.63
N ALA A 212 -31.82 22.27 20.06
CA ALA A 212 -32.18 21.41 21.19
C ALA A 212 -32.24 22.21 22.50
N LYS A 213 -33.33 22.02 23.27
CA LYS A 213 -33.63 22.84 24.47
C LYS A 213 -33.14 22.20 25.77
N SER A 214 -32.64 20.98 25.72
CA SER A 214 -32.07 20.28 26.87
C SER A 214 -30.87 19.39 26.49
N LEU A 215 -30.02 19.11 27.47
CA LEU A 215 -28.87 18.23 27.30
C LEU A 215 -29.29 16.79 26.96
N GLU A 216 -30.41 16.32 27.52
CA GLU A 216 -30.99 15.01 27.19
C GLU A 216 -31.40 14.91 25.72
N GLU A 217 -31.93 16.00 25.15
CA GLU A 217 -32.31 16.06 23.75
C GLU A 217 -31.09 15.98 22.82
N VAL A 218 -29.99 16.63 23.20
CA VAL A 218 -28.70 16.55 22.49
C VAL A 218 -28.12 15.14 22.53
N GLU A 219 -28.14 14.47 23.68
CA GLU A 219 -27.65 13.10 23.82
C GLU A 219 -28.49 12.10 23.02
N ARG A 220 -29.82 12.27 23.03
CA ARG A 220 -30.73 11.46 22.20
C ARG A 220 -30.45 11.62 20.70
N LEU A 221 -30.19 12.85 20.24
CA LEU A 221 -29.84 13.11 18.83
C LEU A 221 -28.46 12.51 18.46
N LYS A 222 -27.47 12.58 19.36
CA LYS A 222 -26.17 11.94 19.18
C LYS A 222 -26.28 10.41 19.12
N ALA A 223 -27.09 9.80 19.98
CA ALA A 223 -27.31 8.35 19.99
C ALA A 223 -27.98 7.88 18.69
N LYS A 224 -28.95 8.64 18.17
CA LYS A 224 -29.60 8.36 16.87
C LYS A 224 -28.62 8.44 15.69
N LEU A 225 -27.70 9.41 15.71
CA LEU A 225 -26.62 9.52 14.71
C LEU A 225 -25.66 8.31 14.76
N GLN A 226 -25.25 7.89 15.96
CA GLN A 226 -24.40 6.71 16.12
C GLN A 226 -25.10 5.42 15.70
N ALA A 227 -26.42 5.34 15.90
CA ALA A 227 -27.26 4.22 15.47
C ALA A 227 -27.65 4.28 13.97
N GLY A 228 -27.25 5.32 13.23
CA GLY A 228 -27.56 5.48 11.80
C GLY A 228 -29.04 5.78 11.50
N GLN A 229 -29.83 6.16 12.51
CA GLN A 229 -31.23 6.56 12.33
C GLN A 229 -31.34 8.08 12.23
N MET A 230 -31.68 8.56 11.04
CA MET A 230 -31.92 9.98 10.78
C MET A 230 -33.30 10.41 11.31
N PRO A 231 -33.39 11.48 12.10
CA PRO A 231 -34.67 12.16 12.35
C PRO A 231 -35.01 13.03 11.13
N GLY A 232 -36.14 12.76 10.46
CA GLY A 232 -36.70 13.69 9.45
C GLY A 232 -36.90 13.17 8.03
N LEU A 233 -36.91 11.86 7.78
CA LEU A 233 -37.51 11.31 6.57
C LEU A 233 -38.89 10.75 6.91
N THR A 234 -39.90 11.60 6.76
CA THR A 234 -41.27 11.14 6.58
C THR A 234 -41.28 10.28 5.32
N ASN A 235 -41.48 8.98 5.50
CA ASN A 235 -41.60 8.02 4.42
C ASN A 235 -42.93 8.26 3.69
N THR A 236 -42.94 9.24 2.77
CA THR A 236 -44.07 9.50 1.89
C THR A 236 -43.85 8.78 0.56
N SER A 237 -44.82 7.93 0.24
CA SER A 237 -45.17 7.38 -1.08
C SER A 237 -44.19 6.40 -1.74
N HIS A 238 -44.46 5.11 -1.57
CA HIS A 238 -45.02 4.32 -2.67
C HIS A 238 -46.20 3.48 -2.15
N SER A 239 -47.38 3.99 -2.47
CA SER A 239 -48.67 3.31 -2.44
C SER A 239 -48.70 2.19 -3.48
N ASN A 240 -49.09 0.98 -3.07
CA ASN A 240 -49.87 0.11 -3.94
C ASN A 240 -51.07 -0.40 -3.11
N PRO A 241 -52.32 -0.14 -3.54
CA PRO A 241 -53.51 -0.49 -2.77
C PRO A 241 -53.97 -1.94 -3.05
N MET A 242 -54.64 -2.54 -2.06
CA MET A 242 -55.77 -3.50 -2.11
C MET A 242 -55.70 -4.66 -3.14
N GLU A 243 -55.93 -5.93 -2.79
CA GLU A 243 -57.12 -6.49 -2.14
C GLU A 243 -56.81 -7.97 -1.78
N GLN A 244 -57.15 -8.42 -0.57
CA GLN A 244 -58.14 -9.46 -0.27
C GLN A 244 -57.99 -10.74 -1.14
N GLY A 245 -57.55 -11.87 -0.59
CA GLY A 245 -58.35 -12.68 0.31
C GLY A 245 -59.08 -13.76 -0.49
N ASN A 246 -58.60 -15.00 -0.43
CA ASN A 246 -59.44 -16.19 -0.48
C ASN A 246 -58.63 -17.44 -0.13
N THR A 247 -59.01 -18.01 1.01
CA THR A 247 -58.99 -19.42 1.38
C THR A 247 -59.68 -20.29 0.32
N TYR A 248 -59.40 -21.61 0.36
CA TYR A 248 -60.09 -22.81 -0.17
C TYR A 248 -58.98 -23.69 -0.78
N GLU A 249 -58.84 -25.00 -0.56
CA GLU A 249 -59.46 -26.00 0.30
C GLU A 249 -58.57 -27.25 0.15
N GLU A 250 -58.35 -28.01 1.23
CA GLU A 250 -57.91 -29.40 1.16
C GLU A 250 -58.98 -30.25 0.47
N ASN A 251 -58.59 -31.17 -0.39
CA ASN A 251 -59.22 -32.48 -0.47
C ASN A 251 -58.27 -33.50 -1.11
N GLY A 252 -57.96 -34.54 -0.34
CA GLY A 252 -57.10 -35.65 -0.75
C GLY A 252 -57.81 -36.72 -1.58
N THR A 253 -57.00 -37.66 -2.05
CA THR A 253 -57.21 -39.06 -2.44
C THR A 253 -55.97 -39.41 -3.29
N GLY A 254 -55.19 -40.47 -3.07
CA GLY A 254 -55.51 -41.82 -2.67
C GLY A 254 -55.16 -42.75 -3.83
N ASN A 255 -54.33 -43.77 -3.55
CA ASN A 255 -53.85 -44.90 -4.37
C ASN A 255 -52.53 -44.74 -5.15
N HIS A 256 -51.47 -45.57 -5.03
CA HIS A 256 -51.24 -47.00 -4.69
C HIS A 256 -50.87 -47.84 -5.94
N MET A 257 -49.75 -48.59 -5.82
CA MET A 257 -49.26 -49.70 -6.66
C MET A 257 -48.76 -49.37 -8.08
N MET A 258 -47.76 -50.04 -8.69
CA MET A 258 -46.86 -51.17 -8.37
C MET A 258 -45.78 -51.21 -9.46
N GLU A 259 -44.62 -51.80 -9.11
CA GLU A 259 -43.77 -52.74 -9.90
C GLU A 259 -43.33 -52.35 -11.33
N THR A 260 -42.06 -52.46 -11.71
CA THR A 260 -41.10 -53.57 -11.53
C THR A 260 -39.66 -53.06 -11.56
#